data_AF-A0A2J2HET3-F1
#
_entry.id   AF-A0A2J2HET3-F1
#
_cell.length_a   1.000
_cell.length_b   1.000
_cell.length_c   1.000
_cell.angle_alpha   90.00
_cell.angle_beta   90.00
_cell.angle_gamma   90.00
#
_symmetry.space_group_name_H-M   'P 1'
#
loop_
_entity.id
_entity.type
_entity.pdbx_description
1 polymer ?
#
loop_
_entity_poly.entity_id
_entity_poly.type
_entity_poly.pdbx_seq_one_letter_code
_entity_poly.pdbx_strand_id
1 'polypeptide(L)'
;MPVTVFVNYVLAFALSFLVSGNNLSANAGAAVGSRSIDYKYALLIAVLGYVLGLWLQGMYMRANVVGGEVAMVAMIVTVTIFVIGESMRVPISLTGSLYASLVGASLAL
;
A
#
# COMPACT_ATOMS: atom_id res chain seq x y z
N MET A 1 13.96 -19.40 -7.45
CA MET A 1 13.93 -18.06 -6.85
C MET A 1 14.24 -18.21 -5.37
N PRO A 2 15.12 -17.41 -4.76
CA PRO A 2 15.39 -17.52 -3.32
C PRO A 2 14.10 -17.25 -2.53
N VAL A 3 13.87 -17.99 -1.44
CA VAL A 3 12.62 -17.91 -0.63
C VAL A 3 12.35 -16.47 -0.17
N THR A 4 13.39 -15.75 0.23
CA THR A 4 13.30 -14.35 0.67
C THR A 4 12.77 -13.41 -0.40
N VAL A 5 13.16 -13.61 -1.66
CA VAL A 5 12.69 -12.79 -2.77
C VAL A 5 11.21 -13.05 -3.04
N PHE A 6 10.78 -14.31 -2.98
CA PHE A 6 9.36 -14.66 -3.12
C PHE A 6 8.51 -14.01 -2.01
N VAL A 7 8.96 -14.09 -0.76
CA VAL A 7 8.30 -13.44 0.39
C VAL A 7 8.15 -11.93 0.17
N ASN A 8 9.20 -11.26 -0.31
CA ASN A 8 9.14 -9.83 -0.61
C ASN A 8 8.07 -9.48 -1.65
N TYR A 9 7.91 -10.27 -2.72
CA TYR A 9 6.86 -10.04 -3.70
C TYR A 9 5.46 -10.24 -3.11
N VAL A 10 5.27 -11.25 -2.26
CA VAL A 10 3.99 -11.49 -1.57
C VAL A 10 3.65 -10.33 -0.63
N LEU A 11 4.63 -9.85 0.14
CA LEU A 11 4.44 -8.71 1.04
C LEU A 11 4.17 -7.41 0.28
N ALA A 12 4.91 -7.16 -0.80
CA ALA A 12 4.69 -5.99 -1.65
C ALA A 12 3.31 -6.02 -2.31
N PHE A 13 2.85 -7.19 -2.76
CA PHE A 13 1.49 -7.37 -3.28
C PHE A 13 0.45 -7.09 -2.20
N ALA A 14 0.61 -7.66 -1.01
CA ALA A 14 -0.30 -7.43 0.11
C ALA A 14 -0.38 -5.93 0.46
N LEU A 15 0.76 -5.25 0.57
CA LEU A 15 0.79 -3.80 0.80
C LEU A 15 0.11 -3.01 -0.32
N SER A 16 0.37 -3.34 -1.58
CA SER A 16 -0.28 -2.68 -2.72
C SER A 16 -1.80 -2.83 -2.66
N PHE A 17 -2.28 -4.03 -2.35
CA PHE A 17 -3.70 -4.31 -2.14
C PHE A 17 -4.28 -3.45 -1.00
N LEU A 18 -3.66 -3.47 0.18
CA LEU A 18 -4.14 -2.73 1.36
C LEU A 18 -4.13 -1.22 1.12
N VAL A 19 -3.06 -0.68 0.50
CA VAL A 19 -2.97 0.75 0.14
C VAL A 19 -4.05 1.12 -0.86
N SER A 20 -4.26 0.28 -1.89
CA SER A 20 -5.28 0.54 -2.89
C SER A 20 -6.70 0.51 -2.32
N GLY A 21 -6.99 -0.42 -1.41
CA GLY A 21 -8.27 -0.53 -0.71
C GLY A 21 -8.52 0.64 0.24
N ASN A 22 -7.54 0.98 1.07
CA ASN A 22 -7.62 2.08 2.03
C ASN A 22 -7.85 3.44 1.34
N ASN A 23 -7.35 3.61 0.12
CA ASN A 23 -7.47 4.84 -0.66
C ASN A 23 -8.61 4.78 -1.70
N LEU A 24 -9.35 3.68 -1.79
CA LEU A 24 -10.41 3.49 -2.79
C LEU A 24 -11.55 4.50 -2.62
N SER A 25 -11.89 4.83 -1.37
CA SER A 25 -12.91 5.85 -1.07
C SER A 25 -12.50 7.25 -1.54
N ALA A 26 -11.22 7.58 -1.45
CA ALA A 26 -10.68 8.85 -1.95
C ALA A 26 -10.63 8.90 -3.49
N ASN A 27 -10.38 7.76 -4.14
CA ASN A 27 -10.33 7.69 -5.60
C ASN A 27 -11.73 7.65 -6.23
N ALA A 28 -12.58 6.72 -5.79
CA ALA A 28 -13.86 6.41 -6.43
C ALA A 28 -15.09 6.71 -5.55
N GLY A 29 -14.90 6.88 -4.23
CA GLY A 29 -16.00 6.99 -3.27
C GLY A 29 -16.91 8.20 -3.52
N ALA A 30 -16.35 9.35 -3.90
CA ALA A 30 -17.16 10.53 -4.23
C ALA A 30 -18.04 10.30 -5.46
N ALA A 31 -17.49 9.74 -6.55
CA ALA A 31 -18.22 9.51 -7.80
C ALA A 31 -19.29 8.42 -7.68
N VAL A 32 -19.03 7.38 -6.89
CA VAL A 32 -20.01 6.32 -6.58
C VAL A 32 -21.06 6.84 -5.61
N GLY A 33 -20.65 7.55 -4.55
CA GLY A 33 -21.52 8.09 -3.51
C GLY A 33 -22.49 9.16 -4.03
N SER A 34 -22.07 9.96 -5.01
CA SER A 34 -22.92 10.93 -5.71
C SER A 34 -23.85 10.31 -6.76
N ARG A 35 -23.76 9.00 -7.00
CA ARG A 35 -24.44 8.28 -8.10
C ARG A 35 -24.09 8.80 -9.49
N SER A 36 -22.93 9.43 -9.64
CA SER A 36 -22.44 9.88 -10.95
C SER A 36 -21.93 8.72 -11.81
N ILE A 37 -21.45 7.64 -11.16
CA ILE A 37 -20.92 6.44 -11.83
C ILE A 37 -21.36 5.19 -11.05
N ASP A 38 -21.78 4.13 -11.75
CA ASP A 38 -22.04 2.83 -11.12
C ASP A 38 -20.76 2.18 -10.57
N TYR A 39 -20.88 1.44 -9.48
CA TYR A 39 -19.78 0.71 -8.85
C TYR A 39 -18.95 -0.15 -9.84
N LYS A 40 -19.60 -0.84 -10.79
CA LYS A 40 -18.92 -1.68 -11.79
C LYS A 40 -17.95 -0.89 -12.67
N TYR A 41 -18.31 0.35 -13.04
CA TYR A 41 -17.45 1.22 -13.84
C TYR A 41 -16.40 1.90 -12.97
N ALA A 42 -16.76 2.26 -11.74
CA ALA A 42 -15.82 2.81 -10.76
C ALA A 42 -14.69 1.83 -10.44
N LEU A 43 -14.97 0.52 -10.35
CA LEU A 43 -13.95 -0.52 -10.19
C LEU A 43 -12.95 -0.52 -11.36
N LEU A 44 -13.45 -0.51 -12.60
CA LEU A 44 -12.59 -0.48 -13.80
C LEU A 44 -11.73 0.78 -13.83
N ILE A 45 -12.32 1.95 -13.54
CA ILE A 45 -11.61 3.22 -13.48
C ILE A 45 -10.54 3.20 -12.38
N ALA A 46 -10.86 2.66 -11.21
CA ALA A 46 -9.92 2.56 -10.10
C ALA A 46 -8.72 1.68 -10.46
N VAL A 47 -8.94 0.51 -11.07
CA VAL A 47 -7.87 -0.38 -11.53
C VAL A 47 -6.99 0.33 -12.57
N LEU A 48 -7.58 0.92 -13.60
CA LEU A 48 -6.84 1.64 -14.64
C LEU A 48 -6.06 2.82 -14.07
N GLY A 49 -6.68 3.60 -13.19
CA GLY A 49 -6.06 4.75 -12.52
C GLY A 49 -4.87 4.34 -11.66
N TYR A 50 -4.97 3.24 -10.91
CA TYR A 50 -3.86 2.71 -10.12
C TYR A 50 -2.70 2.24 -11.00
N VAL A 51 -2.99 1.48 -12.06
CA VAL A 51 -1.96 0.98 -12.99
C VAL A 51 -1.26 2.14 -13.70
N LEU A 52 -2.02 3.08 -14.27
CA LEU A 52 -1.47 4.24 -14.97
C LEU A 52 -0.71 5.17 -14.03
N GLY A 53 -1.24 5.41 -12.82
CA GLY A 53 -0.58 6.22 -11.81
C GLY A 53 0.76 5.62 -11.41
N LEU A 54 0.82 4.31 -11.16
CA LEU A 54 2.07 3.61 -10.87
C LEU A 54 3.04 3.65 -12.06
N TRP A 55 2.54 3.43 -13.28
CA TRP A 55 3.40 3.42 -14.47
C TRP A 55 4.01 4.80 -14.76
N LEU A 56 3.20 5.86 -14.67
CA LEU A 56 3.64 7.22 -14.98
C LEU A 56 4.42 7.87 -13.83
N GLN A 57 3.94 7.75 -12.59
CA GLN A 57 4.57 8.41 -11.45
C GLN A 57 5.61 7.55 -10.74
N GLY A 58 5.50 6.22 -10.83
CA GLY A 58 6.43 5.29 -10.16
C GLY A 58 7.89 5.48 -10.59
N MET A 59 8.12 5.90 -11.83
CA MET A 59 9.47 6.22 -12.33
C MET A 59 10.13 7.40 -11.61
N TYR A 60 9.33 8.30 -11.02
CA TYR A 60 9.82 9.47 -10.30
C TYR A 60 9.85 9.28 -8.78
N MET A 61 9.39 8.12 -8.27
CA MET A 61 9.41 7.83 -6.85
C MET A 61 10.86 7.74 -6.35
N ARG A 62 11.24 8.67 -5.49
CA ARG A 62 12.48 8.57 -4.73
C ARG A 62 12.19 7.74 -3.48
N ALA A 63 12.62 6.49 -3.48
CA ALA A 63 12.55 5.63 -2.31
C ALA A 63 13.85 5.75 -1.50
N ASN A 64 13.73 5.69 -0.18
CA ASN A 64 14.89 5.41 0.66
C ASN A 64 15.41 4.02 0.26
N VAL A 65 16.68 3.94 -0.12
CA VAL A 65 17.32 2.66 -0.46
C VAL A 65 17.57 1.91 0.84
N VAL A 66 16.60 1.09 1.24
CA VAL A 66 16.69 0.26 2.44
C VAL A 66 16.90 -1.19 1.97
N GLY A 67 18.01 -1.79 2.40
CA GLY A 67 18.44 -3.09 1.92
C GLY A 67 17.71 -4.27 2.57
N GLY A 68 17.50 -5.33 1.80
CA GLY A 68 17.23 -6.70 2.26
C GLY A 68 16.26 -6.85 3.43
N GLU A 69 16.78 -7.36 4.55
CA GLU A 69 16.01 -7.76 5.73
C GLU A 69 15.24 -6.60 6.38
N VAL A 70 15.82 -5.40 6.39
CA VAL A 70 15.17 -4.20 6.96
C VAL A 70 13.90 -3.86 6.19
N ALA A 71 13.93 -3.93 4.85
CA ALA A 71 12.75 -3.70 4.02
C ALA A 71 11.68 -4.78 4.26
N MET A 72 12.08 -6.04 4.37
CA MET A 72 11.16 -7.15 4.66
C MET A 72 10.47 -6.97 6.01
N VAL A 73 11.23 -6.68 7.07
CA VAL A 73 10.69 -6.42 8.42
C VAL A 73 9.73 -5.23 8.39
N ALA A 74 10.12 -4.13 7.74
CA ALA A 74 9.25 -2.95 7.66
C ALA A 74 7.92 -3.26 6.95
N MET A 75 7.95 -4.05 5.86
CA MET A 75 6.72 -4.46 5.17
C MET A 75 5.83 -5.34 6.06
N ILE A 76 6.40 -6.30 6.78
CA ILE A 76 5.65 -7.17 7.72
C ILE A 76 4.97 -6.31 8.81
N VAL A 77 5.75 -5.45 9.48
CA VAL A 77 5.25 -4.60 10.56
C VAL A 77 4.15 -3.66 10.07
N THR A 78 4.30 -3.11 8.86
CA THR A 78 3.28 -2.25 8.24
C THR A 78 1.96 -3.00 8.03
N VAL A 79 2.02 -4.21 7.46
CA VAL A 79 0.83 -5.05 7.27
C VAL A 79 0.19 -5.35 8.62
N THR A 80 0.97 -5.69 9.65
CA THR A 80 0.47 -5.96 11.00
C THR A 80 -0.24 -4.74 11.61
N ILE A 81 0.38 -3.55 11.56
CA ILE A 81 -0.21 -2.30 12.06
C ILE A 81 -1.53 -2.01 11.34
N PHE A 82 -1.57 -2.21 10.01
CA PHE A 82 -2.78 -1.98 9.24
C PHE A 82 -3.91 -2.94 9.64
N VAL A 83 -3.63 -4.25 9.71
CA VAL A 83 -4.63 -5.26 10.10
C VAL A 83 -5.19 -4.96 11.49
N ILE A 84 -4.34 -4.61 12.44
CA ILE A 84 -4.77 -4.25 13.81
C ILE A 84 -5.60 -2.96 13.76
N GLY A 85 -5.11 -1.91 13.13
CA GLY A 85 -5.79 -0.61 13.08
C GLY A 85 -7.16 -0.69 12.39
N GLU A 86 -7.25 -1.41 11.27
CA GLU A 86 -8.50 -1.65 10.56
C GLU A 86 -9.49 -2.46 11.42
N SER A 87 -9.02 -3.50 12.13
CA SER A 87 -9.87 -4.26 13.06
C SER A 87 -10.45 -3.38 14.18
N MET A 88 -9.74 -2.32 14.54
CA MET A 88 -10.15 -1.32 15.52
C MET A 88 -10.90 -0.13 14.90
N ARG A 89 -11.11 -0.11 13.59
CA ARG A 89 -11.70 1.00 12.81
C ARG A 89 -10.97 2.33 13.03
N VAL A 90 -9.67 2.27 13.29
CA VAL A 90 -8.82 3.46 13.41
C VAL A 90 -8.36 3.84 12.00
N PRO A 91 -8.51 5.11 11.57
CA PRO A 91 -7.95 5.55 10.29
C PRO A 91 -6.42 5.46 10.32
N ILE A 92 -5.84 4.51 9.57
CA ILE A 92 -4.39 4.32 9.50
C ILE A 92 -3.85 4.88 8.17
N SER A 93 -2.75 5.64 8.27
CA SER A 93 -1.93 5.97 7.11
C SER A 93 -0.91 4.86 6.85
N LEU A 94 -1.17 4.02 5.84
CA LEU A 94 -0.23 2.95 5.43
C LEU A 94 1.16 3.49 5.09
N THR A 95 1.24 4.64 4.41
CA THR A 95 2.51 5.30 4.09
C THR A 95 3.25 5.72 5.37
N GLY A 96 2.51 6.27 6.34
CA GLY A 96 3.09 6.65 7.64
C GLY A 96 3.59 5.45 8.43
N SER A 97 2.80 4.37 8.47
CA SER A 97 3.18 3.10 9.11
C SER A 97 4.41 2.48 8.46
N LEU A 98 4.50 2.48 7.12
CA LEU A 98 5.68 2.01 6.39
C LEU A 98 6.92 2.84 6.67
N TYR A 99 6.78 4.17 6.62
CA TYR A 99 7.89 5.06 6.93
C TYR A 99 8.41 4.87 8.36
N ALA A 100 7.52 4.85 9.35
CA ALA A 100 7.89 4.62 10.75
C ALA A 100 8.57 3.26 10.94
N SER A 101 8.06 2.21 10.27
CA SER A 101 8.64 0.87 10.35
C SER A 101 10.01 0.79 9.70
N LEU A 102 10.23 1.49 8.57
CA LEU A 102 11.54 1.58 7.93
C LEU A 102 12.56 2.29 8.83
N VAL A 103 12.17 3.41 9.45
CA VAL A 103 13.04 4.15 10.38
C VAL A 103 13.37 3.29 11.60
N GLY A 104 12.36 2.68 12.23
CA GLY A 104 12.56 1.82 13.40
C GLY A 104 13.45 0.61 13.11
N ALA A 105 13.18 -0.10 12.01
CA ALA A 105 13.98 -1.25 11.61
C ALA A 105 15.43 -0.88 11.26
N SER A 106 15.65 0.26 10.59
CA SER A 106 17.01 0.75 10.26
C SER A 106 17.82 1.20 11.47
N LEU A 107 17.16 1.51 12.60
CA LEU A 107 17.83 1.85 13.86
C LEU A 107 18.15 0.61 14.71
N ALA A 108 17.38 -0.46 14.52
CA ALA A 108 17.47 -1.68 15.32
C ALA A 108 18.41 -2.75 14.72
N LEU A 109 18.58 -2.74 13.40
CA LEU A 109 19.40 -3.67 12.61
C LEU A 109 20.58 -2.93 11.99
#